data_AF-A0A3L6J9D1-F1
#
_entry.id   AF-A0A3L6J9D1-F1
#
_cell.length_a   1.000
_cell.length_b   1.000
_cell.length_c   1.000
_cell.angle_alpha   90.00
_cell.angle_beta   90.00
_cell.angle_gamma   90.00
#
_symmetry.space_group_name_H-M   'P 1'
#
loop_
_entity.id
_entity.type
_entity.pdbx_description
1 polymer ?
#
loop_
_entity_poly.entity_id
_entity_poly.type
_entity_poly.pdbx_seq_one_letter_code
_entity_poly.pdbx_strand_id
1 'polypeptide(L)'
;MPLDVSKVRYVSLIRLEGGESILNIPYAEMTVDPDLIAGFVSAVIIFAKTPIRTIRKAAYDILIEVGQTVLVLLVVDPVADEAPYRERLIKILKLVEEEHGDKIRAFEGDIRRFREFALAILTEFPYGEPDLNLVPARRKEGQHIPFRVGLIDTKLEKLEGFINGKRTIGEIMNLIDMPDTEVVALVSILQKYGWIDFKKKLVESDRLSRRDCTPQVLLKLRGEYGTPVDDILNACDGTRRIKDIMDSLQYDRNAIWFLVNKLVEVGCLAVAQ
;
A
#
# COMPACT_ATOMS: atom_id res chain seq x y z
N MET A 1 12.27 18.59 -5.76
CA MET A 1 10.83 18.25 -5.91
C MET A 1 10.50 17.13 -4.93
N PRO A 2 9.24 16.93 -4.50
CA PRO A 2 8.87 15.73 -3.76
C PRO A 2 9.16 14.48 -4.61
N LEU A 3 9.55 13.39 -3.94
CA LEU A 3 9.79 12.09 -4.56
C LEU A 3 8.50 11.58 -5.22
N ASP A 4 8.55 11.22 -6.50
CA ASP A 4 7.43 10.59 -7.20
C ASP A 4 7.63 9.06 -7.20
N VAL A 5 6.94 8.36 -6.30
CA VAL A 5 7.03 6.90 -6.15
C VAL A 5 6.40 6.14 -7.33
N SER A 6 5.52 6.80 -8.11
CA SER A 6 4.85 6.16 -9.25
C SER A 6 5.81 5.84 -10.40
N LYS A 7 6.96 6.51 -10.42
CA LYS A 7 8.05 6.28 -11.38
C LYS A 7 8.96 5.12 -11.01
N VAL A 8 8.89 4.63 -9.78
CA VAL A 8 9.72 3.52 -9.30
C VAL A 8 9.21 2.23 -9.95
N ARG A 9 10.11 1.52 -10.63
CA ARG A 9 9.77 0.24 -11.27
C ARG A 9 10.26 -0.94 -10.45
N TYR A 10 11.43 -0.81 -9.82
CA TYR A 10 12.12 -1.92 -9.20
C TYR A 10 13.19 -1.44 -8.21
N VAL A 11 13.24 -2.08 -7.04
CA VAL A 11 14.33 -1.91 -6.07
C VAL A 11 14.96 -3.28 -5.81
N SER A 12 16.29 -3.34 -5.76
CA SER A 12 17.03 -4.57 -5.48
C SER A 12 18.25 -4.35 -4.61
N LEU A 13 18.53 -5.34 -3.77
CA LEU A 13 19.75 -5.47 -2.98
C LEU A 13 20.60 -6.57 -3.57
N ILE A 14 21.83 -6.23 -3.94
CA ILE A 14 22.75 -7.15 -4.60
C ILE A 14 24.04 -7.24 -3.76
N ARG A 15 24.52 -8.47 -3.56
CA ARG A 15 25.80 -8.73 -2.88
C ARG A 15 26.96 -8.30 -3.76
N LEU A 16 27.92 -7.55 -3.22
CA LEU A 16 29.05 -7.05 -4.02
C LEU A 16 30.05 -8.13 -4.44
N GLU A 17 30.30 -9.13 -3.59
CA GLU A 17 31.35 -10.12 -3.82
C GLU A 17 30.99 -11.13 -4.93
N GLY A 18 29.73 -11.54 -5.03
CA GLY A 18 29.26 -12.54 -6.00
C GLY A 18 28.20 -12.05 -7.00
N GLY A 19 27.66 -10.84 -6.81
CA GLY A 19 26.64 -10.25 -7.69
C GLY A 19 25.25 -10.89 -7.53
N GLU A 20 25.01 -11.69 -6.49
CA GLU A 20 23.72 -12.33 -6.27
C GLU A 20 22.68 -11.34 -5.78
N SER A 21 21.46 -11.47 -6.32
CA SER A 21 20.30 -10.70 -5.88
C SER A 21 19.78 -11.26 -4.55
N ILE A 22 19.91 -10.50 -3.47
CA ILE A 22 19.53 -10.89 -2.12
C ILE A 22 18.04 -10.64 -1.89
N LEU A 23 17.54 -9.51 -2.38
CA LEU A 23 16.15 -9.09 -2.20
C LEU A 23 15.70 -8.22 -3.37
N ASN A 24 14.50 -8.51 -3.89
CA ASN A 24 13.96 -7.91 -5.09
C ASN A 24 12.52 -7.47 -4.83
N ILE A 25 12.23 -6.18 -5.03
CA ILE A 25 10.90 -5.59 -4.82
C ILE A 25 10.42 -4.98 -6.16
N PRO A 26 9.56 -5.68 -6.91
CA PRO A 26 8.99 -5.17 -8.15
C PRO A 26 7.77 -4.28 -7.90
N TYR A 27 7.73 -3.11 -8.53
CA TYR A 27 6.62 -2.14 -8.46
C TYR A 27 5.78 -2.17 -9.73
N ALA A 28 6.43 -2.35 -10.88
CA ALA A 28 5.81 -2.50 -12.19
C ALA A 28 6.24 -3.81 -12.84
N GLU A 29 5.45 -4.28 -13.82
CA GLU A 29 5.90 -5.35 -14.70
C GLU A 29 7.13 -4.89 -15.47
N MET A 30 8.22 -5.65 -15.36
CA MET A 30 9.46 -5.37 -16.05
C MET A 30 9.53 -6.17 -17.33
N THR A 31 9.92 -5.51 -18.42
CA THR A 31 10.23 -6.18 -19.69
C THR A 31 11.60 -6.87 -19.68
N VAL A 32 12.45 -6.55 -18.71
CA VAL A 32 13.80 -7.08 -18.56
C VAL A 32 13.89 -7.82 -17.23
N ASP A 33 14.45 -9.03 -17.28
CA ASP A 33 14.68 -9.88 -16.11
C ASP A 33 15.56 -9.15 -15.08
N PRO A 34 15.10 -9.02 -13.82
CA PRO A 34 15.88 -8.45 -12.75
C PRO A 34 17.26 -9.08 -12.53
N ASP A 35 17.40 -10.40 -12.72
CA ASP A 35 18.67 -11.10 -12.52
C ASP A 35 19.70 -10.70 -13.61
N LEU A 36 19.22 -10.42 -14.83
CA LEU A 36 20.08 -9.88 -15.89
C LEU A 36 20.56 -8.46 -15.56
N ILE A 37 19.71 -7.64 -14.95
CA ILE A 37 20.09 -6.29 -14.51
C ILE A 37 21.14 -6.38 -13.39
N ALA A 38 20.91 -7.26 -12.41
CA ALA A 38 21.84 -7.49 -11.31
C ALA A 38 23.22 -7.97 -11.81
N GLY A 39 23.24 -8.95 -12.70
CA GLY A 39 24.48 -9.48 -13.30
C GLY A 39 25.22 -8.42 -14.13
N PHE A 40 24.49 -7.65 -14.95
CA PHE A 40 25.09 -6.57 -15.74
C PHE A 40 25.70 -5.49 -14.86
N VAL A 41 24.97 -5.00 -13.85
CA VAL A 41 25.46 -3.95 -12.96
C VAL A 41 26.65 -4.42 -12.14
N SER A 42 26.59 -5.65 -11.61
CA SER A 42 27.70 -6.23 -10.85
C SER A 42 28.97 -6.35 -11.69
N ALA A 43 28.86 -6.89 -12.92
CA ALA A 43 30.00 -6.97 -13.83
C ALA A 43 30.58 -5.59 -14.13
N VAL A 44 29.72 -4.61 -14.44
CA VAL A 44 30.15 -3.23 -14.73
C VAL A 44 30.89 -2.62 -13.54
N ILE A 45 30.41 -2.78 -12.31
CA ILE A 45 31.08 -2.25 -11.12
C ILE A 45 32.44 -2.91 -10.88
N ILE A 46 32.52 -4.24 -11.04
CA ILE A 46 33.76 -5.01 -10.88
C ILE A 46 34.80 -4.58 -11.93
N PHE A 47 34.39 -4.42 -13.19
CA PHE A 47 35.32 -4.12 -14.29
C PHE A 47 35.67 -2.63 -14.44
N ALA A 48 34.73 -1.72 -14.18
CA ALA A 48 34.93 -0.29 -14.42
C ALA A 48 35.89 0.38 -13.42
N LYS A 49 36.22 -0.28 -12.30
CA LYS A 49 37.05 0.23 -11.18
C LYS A 49 36.63 1.61 -10.66
N THR A 50 35.45 2.09 -11.06
CA THR A 50 34.89 3.40 -10.79
C THR A 50 33.41 3.18 -10.47
N PRO A 51 32.90 3.71 -9.36
CA PRO A 51 31.51 3.48 -8.98
C PRO A 51 30.58 4.19 -9.97
N ILE A 52 29.99 3.41 -10.89
CA ILE A 52 28.93 3.92 -11.76
C ILE A 52 27.71 4.15 -10.89
N ARG A 53 27.28 5.41 -10.81
CA ARG A 53 26.14 5.83 -9.98
C ARG A 53 24.83 5.88 -10.75
N THR A 54 24.88 6.09 -12.06
CA THR A 54 23.70 6.15 -12.94
C THR A 54 24.00 5.44 -14.26
N ILE A 55 23.07 4.61 -14.72
CA ILE A 55 23.05 4.08 -16.08
C ILE A 55 21.76 4.57 -16.74
N ARG A 56 21.89 5.39 -17.79
CA ARG A 56 20.75 5.93 -18.51
C ARG A 56 20.41 5.06 -19.71
N LYS A 57 19.15 4.63 -19.82
CA LYS A 57 18.61 3.95 -20.99
C LYS A 57 17.41 4.73 -21.53
N ALA A 58 17.04 4.47 -22.79
CA ALA A 58 15.97 5.22 -23.47
C ALA A 58 14.62 5.18 -22.74
N ALA A 59 14.34 4.12 -21.96
CA ALA A 59 13.05 3.91 -21.31
C ALA A 59 13.09 4.00 -19.77
N TYR A 60 14.27 3.99 -19.16
CA TYR A 60 14.44 4.00 -17.70
C TYR A 60 15.87 4.36 -17.33
N ASP A 61 16.04 4.88 -16.11
CA ASP A 61 17.33 5.10 -15.47
C ASP A 61 17.56 4.05 -14.38
N ILE A 62 18.80 3.62 -14.24
CA ILE A 62 19.25 2.75 -13.14
C ILE A 62 20.11 3.59 -12.21
N LEU A 63 19.62 3.83 -11.00
CA LEU A 63 20.36 4.50 -9.94
C LEU A 63 21.00 3.44 -9.04
N ILE A 64 22.28 3.64 -8.73
CA ILE A 64 23.08 2.68 -7.99
C ILE A 64 23.76 3.41 -6.84
N GLU A 65 23.63 2.86 -5.64
CA GLU A 65 24.40 3.23 -4.46
C GLU A 65 25.18 2.01 -3.97
N VAL A 66 26.49 2.19 -3.79
CA VAL A 66 27.44 1.11 -3.48
C VAL A 66 27.92 1.25 -2.04
N GLY A 67 27.74 0.20 -1.24
CA GLY A 67 28.24 0.09 0.12
C GLY A 67 29.52 -0.73 0.24
N GLN A 68 29.71 -1.33 1.41
CA GLN A 68 30.87 -2.17 1.71
C GLN A 68 30.61 -3.63 1.34
N THR A 69 29.40 -4.12 1.59
CA THR A 69 29.01 -5.53 1.44
C THR A 69 27.93 -5.71 0.38
N VAL A 70 27.11 -4.68 0.18
CA VAL A 70 26.01 -4.67 -0.80
C VAL A 70 25.99 -3.42 -1.64
N LEU A 71 25.25 -3.50 -2.73
CA LEU A 71 24.78 -2.35 -3.48
C LEU A 71 23.25 -2.33 -3.52
N VAL A 72 22.67 -1.14 -3.50
CA VAL A 72 21.24 -0.91 -3.69
C VAL A 72 21.03 -0.38 -5.10
N LEU A 73 20.17 -1.06 -5.84
CA LEU A 73 19.81 -0.72 -7.21
C LEU A 73 18.36 -0.27 -7.26
N LEU A 74 18.10 0.82 -7.97
CA LEU A 74 16.78 1.34 -8.27
C LEU A 74 16.62 1.51 -9.78
N VAL A 75 15.58 0.91 -10.35
CA VAL A 75 15.12 1.21 -11.71
C VAL A 75 13.94 2.15 -11.61
N VAL A 76 14.05 3.29 -12.28
CA VAL A 76 13.06 4.36 -12.26
C VAL A 76 12.83 4.90 -13.67
N ASP A 77 11.64 5.40 -13.97
CA ASP A 77 11.43 6.19 -15.18
C ASP A 77 12.35 7.41 -15.20
N PRO A 78 12.68 7.96 -16.40
CA PRO A 78 13.51 9.15 -16.48
C PRO A 78 12.94 10.30 -15.62
N VAL A 79 13.78 10.82 -14.73
CA VAL A 79 13.46 11.91 -13.80
C VAL A 79 14.39 13.09 -14.01
N ALA A 80 13.87 14.30 -13.81
CA ALA A 80 14.66 15.52 -13.93
C ALA A 80 15.65 15.69 -12.76
N ASP A 81 15.28 15.19 -11.58
CA ASP A 81 16.06 15.29 -10.34
C ASP A 81 16.17 13.92 -9.68
N GLU A 82 17.38 13.36 -9.65
CA GLU A 82 17.69 12.06 -9.04
C GLU A 82 17.92 12.17 -7.52
N ALA A 83 18.15 13.37 -6.98
CA ALA A 83 18.59 13.55 -5.59
C ALA A 83 17.61 12.96 -4.55
N PRO A 84 16.28 13.15 -4.65
CA PRO A 84 15.34 12.58 -3.69
C PRO A 84 15.36 11.05 -3.66
N TYR A 85 15.55 10.42 -4.83
CA TYR A 85 15.63 8.96 -4.93
C TYR A 85 16.94 8.46 -4.30
N ARG A 86 18.05 9.13 -4.58
CA ARG A 86 19.37 8.78 -4.01
C ARG A 86 19.40 8.89 -2.50
N GLU A 87 18.83 9.95 -1.93
CA GLU A 87 18.77 10.12 -0.48
C GLU A 87 18.10 8.92 0.20
N ARG A 88 17.00 8.41 -0.40
CA ARG A 88 16.33 7.21 0.09
C ARG A 88 17.14 5.92 -0.12
N LEU A 89 17.81 5.77 -1.27
CA LEU A 89 18.72 4.64 -1.48
C LEU A 89 19.88 4.62 -0.49
N ILE A 90 20.45 5.78 -0.14
CA ILE A 90 21.51 5.90 0.86
C ILE A 90 20.99 5.46 2.23
N LYS A 91 19.76 5.81 2.61
CA LYS A 91 19.15 5.34 3.86
C LYS A 91 18.98 3.82 3.89
N ILE A 92 18.44 3.25 2.81
CA ILE A 92 18.29 1.80 2.66
C ILE A 92 19.66 1.12 2.77
N LEU A 93 20.66 1.65 2.05
CA LEU A 93 22.02 1.13 2.04
C LEU A 93 22.66 1.13 3.44
N LYS A 94 22.53 2.25 4.17
CA LYS A 94 23.04 2.33 5.55
C LYS A 94 22.38 1.30 6.45
N LEU A 95 21.04 1.20 6.39
CA LEU A 95 20.30 0.31 7.26
C LEU A 95 20.65 -1.17 6.99
N VAL A 96 20.76 -1.58 5.73
CA VAL A 96 21.15 -2.97 5.41
C VAL A 96 22.58 -3.28 5.83
N GLU A 97 23.51 -2.35 5.67
CA GLU A 97 24.90 -2.54 6.11
C GLU A 97 24.98 -2.65 7.64
N GLU A 98 24.21 -1.84 8.37
CA GLU A 98 24.15 -1.85 9.84
C GLU A 98 23.48 -3.11 10.40
N GLU A 99 22.34 -3.54 9.85
CA GLU A 99 21.56 -4.67 10.38
C GLU A 99 22.03 -6.04 9.86
N HIS A 100 22.58 -6.06 8.64
CA HIS A 100 22.81 -7.28 7.88
C HIS A 100 24.21 -7.40 7.26
N GLY A 101 25.07 -6.36 7.27
CA GLY A 101 26.36 -6.38 6.58
C GLY A 101 27.27 -7.56 6.95
N ASP A 102 27.36 -7.91 8.24
CA ASP A 102 28.15 -9.06 8.69
C ASP A 102 27.57 -10.40 8.22
N LYS A 103 26.24 -10.52 8.20
CA LYS A 103 25.54 -11.72 7.70
C LYS A 103 25.70 -11.87 6.20
N ILE A 104 25.84 -10.77 5.47
CA ILE A 104 26.04 -10.76 4.02
C ILE A 104 27.48 -11.12 3.67
N ARG A 105 28.46 -10.69 4.48
CA ARG A 105 29.86 -11.15 4.35
C ARG A 105 29.99 -12.66 4.55
N ALA A 106 29.26 -13.21 5.52
CA ALA A 106 29.21 -14.64 5.79
C ALA A 106 28.07 -15.35 5.03
N PHE A 107 27.65 -14.85 3.87
CA PHE A 107 26.47 -15.38 3.17
C PHE A 107 26.72 -16.76 2.57
N GLU A 108 25.93 -17.74 3.03
CA GLU A 108 25.99 -19.15 2.61
C GLU A 108 24.89 -19.54 1.59
N GLY A 109 24.11 -18.58 1.07
CA GLY A 109 23.09 -18.84 0.03
C GLY A 109 21.63 -18.80 0.49
N ASP A 110 21.32 -18.60 1.78
CA ASP A 110 19.93 -18.51 2.25
C ASP A 110 19.36 -17.09 2.21
N ILE A 111 18.78 -16.71 1.06
CA ILE A 111 18.14 -15.40 0.85
C ILE A 111 16.92 -15.14 1.75
N ARG A 112 16.33 -16.18 2.36
CA ARG A 112 15.07 -16.03 3.15
C ARG A 112 15.28 -15.13 4.36
N ARG A 113 16.50 -15.08 4.90
CA ARG A 113 16.88 -14.27 6.07
C ARG A 113 16.78 -12.76 5.82
N PHE A 114 16.68 -12.34 4.57
CA PHE A 114 16.63 -10.92 4.18
C PHE A 114 15.22 -10.49 3.75
N ARG A 115 14.25 -11.41 3.70
CA ARG A 115 12.87 -11.08 3.30
C ARG A 115 12.20 -10.05 4.22
N GLU A 116 12.51 -10.08 5.51
CA GLU A 116 11.99 -9.12 6.49
C GLU A 116 12.47 -7.69 6.22
N PHE A 117 13.63 -7.53 5.57
CA PHE A 117 14.16 -6.23 5.18
C PHE A 117 13.33 -5.56 4.06
N ALA A 118 12.41 -6.28 3.41
CA ALA A 118 11.48 -5.71 2.43
C ALA A 118 10.68 -4.54 3.01
N LEU A 119 10.33 -4.58 4.30
CA LEU A 119 9.58 -3.49 4.93
C LEU A 119 10.40 -2.21 5.01
N ALA A 120 11.71 -2.29 5.25
CA ALA A 120 12.58 -1.11 5.24
C ALA A 120 12.62 -0.45 3.85
N ILE A 121 12.72 -1.26 2.80
CA ILE A 121 12.63 -0.77 1.42
C ILE A 121 11.26 -0.11 1.17
N LEU A 122 10.17 -0.78 1.55
CA LEU A 122 8.80 -0.29 1.30
C LEU A 122 8.42 0.93 2.16
N THR A 123 9.12 1.16 3.26
CA THR A 123 8.98 2.38 4.06
C THR A 123 9.58 3.58 3.34
N GLU A 124 10.70 3.39 2.65
CA GLU A 124 11.33 4.43 1.83
C GLU A 124 10.69 4.52 0.43
N PHE A 125 10.15 3.44 -0.11
CA PHE A 125 9.47 3.40 -1.40
C PHE A 125 8.15 2.61 -1.27
N PRO A 126 7.06 3.19 -0.77
CA PRO A 126 5.77 2.50 -0.73
C PRO A 126 5.24 2.25 -2.16
N TYR A 127 4.40 1.23 -2.34
CA TYR A 127 3.79 0.93 -3.65
C TYR A 127 2.88 2.05 -4.19
N GLY A 128 2.43 2.92 -3.29
CA GLY A 128 1.62 4.09 -3.59
C GLY A 128 1.40 4.88 -2.31
N GLU A 129 0.90 6.11 -2.46
CA GLU A 129 0.54 6.97 -1.34
C GLU A 129 -0.98 6.85 -1.11
N PRO A 130 -1.42 6.12 -0.10
CA PRO A 130 -2.84 5.96 0.15
C PRO A 130 -3.41 7.27 0.73
N ASP A 131 -4.59 7.68 0.25
CA ASP A 131 -5.27 8.87 0.78
C ASP A 131 -5.73 8.60 2.22
N LEU A 132 -5.21 9.40 3.15
CA LEU A 132 -5.42 9.25 4.59
C LEU A 132 -6.90 9.39 5.02
N ASN A 133 -7.73 9.99 4.17
CA ASN A 133 -9.16 10.19 4.40
C ASN A 133 -10.02 9.01 3.96
N LEU A 134 -9.42 8.03 3.26
CA LEU A 134 -10.13 6.84 2.83
C LEU A 134 -10.20 5.81 3.96
N VAL A 135 -11.28 5.04 3.93
CA VAL A 135 -11.55 3.95 4.86
C VAL A 135 -11.16 2.64 4.17
N PRO A 136 -10.13 1.93 4.67
CA PRO A 136 -9.78 0.63 4.13
C PRO A 136 -10.85 -0.39 4.52
N ALA A 137 -11.21 -1.25 3.56
CA ALA A 137 -12.15 -2.34 3.73
C ALA A 137 -11.48 -3.65 3.29
N ARG A 138 -11.58 -4.68 4.13
CA ARG A 138 -10.96 -5.98 3.85
C ARG A 138 -11.65 -6.69 2.69
N ARG A 139 -10.87 -7.25 1.77
CA ARG A 139 -11.35 -8.15 0.71
C ARG A 139 -11.26 -9.61 1.17
N LYS A 140 -12.13 -10.45 0.60
CA LYS A 140 -12.14 -11.90 0.90
C LYS A 140 -10.94 -12.64 0.34
N GLU A 141 -10.40 -12.15 -0.76
CA GLU A 141 -9.32 -12.78 -1.52
C GLU A 141 -8.32 -11.70 -1.94
N GLY A 142 -7.04 -12.03 -1.82
CA GLY A 142 -5.91 -11.23 -2.27
C GLY A 142 -4.81 -12.14 -2.84
N GLN A 143 -3.82 -11.55 -3.48
CA GLN A 143 -2.67 -12.25 -4.03
C GLN A 143 -1.64 -12.56 -2.93
N HIS A 144 -0.83 -13.60 -3.13
CA HIS A 144 0.24 -13.97 -2.21
C HIS A 144 1.28 -12.85 -2.10
N ILE A 145 1.60 -12.41 -0.88
CA ILE A 145 2.67 -11.42 -0.60
C ILE A 145 4.00 -12.18 -0.36
N PRO A 146 4.99 -12.15 -1.28
CA PRO A 146 6.18 -13.02 -1.23
C PRO A 146 7.07 -12.86 0.01
N PHE A 147 7.06 -11.66 0.60
CA PHE A 147 7.88 -11.27 1.75
C PHE A 147 7.07 -11.15 3.05
N ARG A 148 5.83 -11.67 3.08
CA ARG A 148 5.04 -11.78 4.32
C ARG A 148 5.61 -12.89 5.19
N VAL A 149 6.64 -12.56 5.97
CA VAL A 149 7.32 -13.47 6.90
C VAL A 149 7.69 -12.72 8.19
N GLY A 150 7.73 -13.46 9.30
CA GLY A 150 8.17 -13.00 10.62
C GLY A 150 7.63 -11.63 11.01
N LEU A 151 8.50 -10.63 11.19
CA LEU A 151 8.11 -9.29 11.64
C LEU A 151 7.09 -8.59 10.71
N ILE A 152 7.20 -8.79 9.39
CA ILE A 152 6.27 -8.20 8.43
C ILE A 152 4.87 -8.80 8.62
N ASP A 153 4.79 -10.12 8.82
CA ASP A 153 3.53 -10.81 9.02
C ASP A 153 2.83 -10.34 10.28
N THR A 154 3.55 -10.26 11.40
CA THR A 154 3.01 -9.73 12.67
C THR A 154 2.50 -8.30 12.54
N LYS A 155 3.24 -7.42 11.83
CA LYS A 155 2.82 -6.03 11.61
C LYS A 155 1.59 -5.93 10.69
N LEU A 156 1.53 -6.76 9.64
CA LEU A 156 0.37 -6.85 8.76
C LEU A 156 -0.86 -7.34 9.52
N GLU A 157 -0.74 -8.40 10.33
CA GLU A 157 -1.85 -8.89 11.16
C GLU A 157 -2.34 -7.83 12.14
N LYS A 158 -1.41 -7.12 12.80
CA LYS A 158 -1.73 -6.00 13.69
C LYS A 158 -2.54 -4.94 12.93
N LEU A 159 -2.08 -4.52 11.75
CA LEU A 159 -2.78 -3.53 10.92
C LEU A 159 -4.16 -4.04 10.45
N GLU A 160 -4.23 -5.26 9.92
CA GLU A 160 -5.48 -5.89 9.47
C GLU A 160 -6.53 -5.93 10.59
N GLY A 161 -6.13 -6.10 11.85
CA GLY A 161 -7.02 -6.02 13.01
C GLY A 161 -7.72 -4.68 13.20
N PHE A 162 -7.14 -3.58 12.72
CA PHE A 162 -7.77 -2.24 12.73
C PHE A 162 -8.64 -1.97 11.49
N ILE A 163 -8.47 -2.75 10.43
CA ILE A 163 -9.22 -2.61 9.16
C ILE A 163 -10.60 -3.25 9.29
N ASN A 164 -11.51 -2.49 9.90
CA ASN A 164 -12.91 -2.88 10.12
C ASN A 164 -13.90 -2.17 9.19
N GLY A 165 -13.42 -1.40 8.21
CA GLY A 165 -14.27 -0.65 7.29
C GLY A 165 -15.00 0.54 7.92
N LYS A 166 -14.56 1.04 9.09
CA LYS A 166 -15.16 2.21 9.76
C LYS A 166 -14.20 3.39 9.92
N ARG A 167 -12.92 3.10 10.15
CA ARG A 167 -11.89 4.11 10.42
C ARG A 167 -11.16 4.51 9.16
N THR A 168 -10.77 5.77 9.04
CA THR A 168 -9.85 6.19 7.97
C THR A 168 -8.45 5.70 8.23
N ILE A 169 -7.58 5.72 7.22
CA ILE A 169 -6.16 5.40 7.39
C ILE A 169 -5.52 6.33 8.42
N GLY A 170 -5.81 7.64 8.37
CA GLY A 170 -5.30 8.60 9.36
C GLY A 170 -5.77 8.29 10.80
N GLU A 171 -7.02 7.83 10.97
CA GLU A 171 -7.51 7.38 12.29
C GLU A 171 -6.80 6.10 12.76
N ILE A 172 -6.51 5.18 11.84
CA ILE A 172 -5.76 3.96 12.15
C ILE A 172 -4.33 4.32 12.57
N MET A 173 -3.65 5.22 11.85
CA MET A 173 -2.30 5.70 12.19
C MET A 173 -2.21 6.27 13.61
N ASN A 174 -3.19 7.08 14.01
CA ASN A 174 -3.23 7.67 15.35
C ASN A 174 -3.48 6.65 16.48
N LEU A 175 -4.07 5.50 16.17
CA LEU A 175 -4.43 4.48 17.16
C LEU A 175 -3.43 3.33 17.23
N ILE A 176 -2.74 3.06 16.12
CA ILE A 176 -1.82 1.96 16.01
C ILE A 176 -0.46 2.40 16.56
N ASP A 177 0.08 1.62 17.48
CA ASP A 177 1.43 1.83 18.00
C ASP A 177 2.47 1.35 16.97
N MET A 178 2.62 2.13 15.89
CA MET A 178 3.60 1.96 14.80
C MET A 178 3.90 3.33 14.15
N PRO A 179 5.09 3.54 13.58
CA PRO A 179 5.40 4.76 12.84
C PRO A 179 4.51 4.97 11.61
N ASP A 180 4.12 6.22 11.37
CA ASP A 180 3.28 6.63 10.24
C ASP A 180 3.78 6.10 8.88
N THR A 181 5.09 6.17 8.65
CA THR A 181 5.73 5.70 7.41
C THR A 181 5.60 4.20 7.23
N GLU A 182 5.65 3.43 8.32
CA GLU A 182 5.43 1.98 8.27
C GLU A 182 3.96 1.66 8.00
N VAL A 183 3.02 2.39 8.60
CA VAL A 183 1.59 2.19 8.35
C VAL A 183 1.27 2.44 6.88
N VAL A 184 1.80 3.52 6.30
CA VAL A 184 1.68 3.82 4.86
C VAL A 184 2.25 2.68 4.01
N ALA A 185 3.44 2.18 4.34
CA ALA A 185 4.05 1.06 3.63
C ALA A 185 3.16 -0.20 3.69
N LEU A 186 2.70 -0.59 4.88
CA LEU A 186 1.85 -1.76 5.08
C LEU A 186 0.50 -1.65 4.36
N VAL A 187 -0.13 -0.48 4.40
CA VAL A 187 -1.36 -0.20 3.63
C VAL A 187 -1.10 -0.32 2.14
N SER A 188 0.02 0.21 1.63
CA SER A 188 0.39 0.11 0.21
C SER A 188 0.60 -1.34 -0.23
N ILE A 189 1.15 -2.20 0.64
CA ILE A 189 1.31 -3.64 0.40
C ILE A 189 -0.07 -4.30 0.29
N LEU A 190 -0.95 -4.09 1.27
CA LEU A 190 -2.29 -4.67 1.27
C LEU A 190 -3.09 -4.23 0.03
N GLN A 191 -2.95 -2.97 -0.39
CA GLN A 191 -3.58 -2.46 -1.60
C GLN A 191 -3.01 -3.13 -2.86
N LYS A 192 -1.68 -3.14 -3.02
CA LYS A 192 -0.99 -3.70 -4.20
C LYS A 192 -1.35 -5.17 -4.43
N TYR A 193 -1.44 -5.94 -3.36
CA TYR A 193 -1.79 -7.37 -3.41
C TYR A 193 -3.30 -7.62 -3.28
N GLY A 194 -4.15 -6.58 -3.28
CA GLY A 194 -5.60 -6.71 -3.36
C GLY A 194 -6.28 -7.23 -2.10
N TRP A 195 -5.63 -7.15 -0.93
CA TRP A 195 -6.22 -7.54 0.36
C TRP A 195 -7.18 -6.50 0.93
N ILE A 196 -7.05 -5.24 0.49
CA ILE A 196 -7.94 -4.15 0.89
C ILE A 196 -8.44 -3.40 -0.34
N ASP A 197 -9.59 -2.75 -0.16
CA ASP A 197 -10.13 -1.73 -1.04
C ASP A 197 -10.40 -0.45 -0.24
N PHE A 198 -10.64 0.66 -0.92
CA PHE A 198 -10.90 1.95 -0.29
C PHE A 198 -12.31 2.45 -0.56
N LYS A 199 -12.96 2.94 0.49
CA LYS A 199 -14.21 3.68 0.38
C LYS A 199 -14.08 5.05 1.02
N LYS A 200 -14.84 6.01 0.51
CA LYS A 200 -14.98 7.31 1.18
C LYS A 200 -15.74 7.13 2.50
N LYS A 201 -15.28 7.83 3.53
CA LYS A 201 -16.04 7.93 4.79
C LYS A 201 -17.27 8.79 4.52
N LEU A 202 -18.44 8.29 4.91
CA LEU A 202 -19.68 9.07 4.83
C LEU A 202 -19.62 10.22 5.84
N VAL A 203 -20.03 11.41 5.41
CA VAL A 203 -20.22 12.59 6.24
C VAL A 203 -21.67 13.05 6.18
N GLU A 204 -22.16 13.71 7.22
CA GLU A 204 -23.56 14.16 7.31
C GLU A 204 -24.01 15.08 6.16
N SER A 205 -23.04 15.75 5.51
CA SER A 205 -23.28 16.60 4.35
C SER A 205 -23.44 15.85 3.03
N ASP A 206 -23.13 14.55 2.99
CA ASP A 206 -23.24 13.74 1.78
C ASP A 206 -24.70 13.60 1.35
N ARG A 207 -24.89 13.45 0.05
CA ARG A 207 -26.19 13.15 -0.56
C ARG A 207 -26.14 11.71 -1.03
N LEU A 208 -27.14 10.92 -0.68
CA LEU A 208 -27.21 9.51 -1.06
C LEU A 208 -28.31 9.31 -2.08
N SER A 209 -27.99 8.58 -3.15
CA SER A 209 -28.96 8.10 -4.12
C SER A 209 -29.12 6.59 -4.00
N ARG A 210 -30.35 6.15 -4.18
CA ARG A 210 -30.69 4.73 -4.28
C ARG A 210 -30.05 4.10 -5.51
N ARG A 211 -29.49 2.90 -5.32
CA ARG A 211 -29.01 2.02 -6.39
C ARG A 211 -29.84 0.74 -6.46
N ASP A 212 -29.76 0.09 -7.62
CA ASP A 212 -30.35 -1.24 -7.81
C ASP A 212 -29.54 -2.28 -7.05
N CYS A 213 -30.02 -2.60 -5.84
CA CYS A 213 -29.51 -3.71 -5.05
C CYS A 213 -30.21 -5.03 -5.40
N THR A 214 -29.55 -6.14 -5.11
CA THR A 214 -30.13 -7.47 -5.28
C THR A 214 -31.35 -7.66 -4.35
N PRO A 215 -32.49 -8.16 -4.86
CA PRO A 215 -33.71 -8.35 -4.07
C PRO A 215 -33.50 -9.20 -2.81
N GLN A 216 -32.59 -10.18 -2.86
CA GLN A 216 -32.27 -11.06 -1.73
C GLN A 216 -31.65 -10.29 -0.54
N VAL A 217 -30.76 -9.34 -0.81
CA VAL A 217 -30.11 -8.52 0.22
C VAL A 217 -31.13 -7.59 0.87
N LEU A 218 -31.97 -6.96 0.05
CA LEU A 218 -32.98 -6.02 0.54
C LEU A 218 -34.07 -6.73 1.36
N LEU A 219 -34.48 -7.95 0.95
CA LEU A 219 -35.43 -8.76 1.70
C LEU A 219 -34.87 -9.21 3.05
N LYS A 220 -33.57 -9.54 3.12
CA LYS A 220 -32.88 -9.84 4.37
C LYS A 220 -32.83 -8.63 5.30
N LEU A 221 -32.45 -7.46 4.79
CA LEU A 221 -32.38 -6.23 5.59
C LEU A 221 -33.77 -5.80 6.10
N ARG A 222 -34.82 -5.92 5.28
CA ARG A 222 -36.20 -5.71 5.73
C ARG A 222 -36.61 -6.68 6.83
N GLY A 223 -36.19 -7.95 6.73
CA GLY A 223 -36.45 -8.95 7.77
C GLY A 223 -35.74 -8.64 9.10
N GLU A 224 -34.52 -8.10 9.05
CA GLU A 224 -33.72 -7.78 10.25
C GLU A 224 -34.11 -6.44 10.91
N TYR A 225 -34.41 -5.42 10.11
CA TYR A 225 -34.57 -4.04 10.60
C TYR A 225 -35.94 -3.42 10.35
N GLY A 226 -36.81 -4.04 9.55
CA GLY A 226 -38.20 -3.62 9.35
C GLY A 226 -38.38 -2.38 8.47
N THR A 227 -39.42 -1.60 8.78
CA THR A 227 -39.85 -0.39 8.05
C THR A 227 -38.82 0.74 7.94
N PRO A 228 -37.89 0.97 8.90
CA PRO A 228 -36.83 1.96 8.75
C PRO A 228 -35.99 1.80 7.48
N VAL A 229 -35.83 0.57 6.96
CA VAL A 229 -35.08 0.33 5.72
C VAL A 229 -35.77 0.98 4.53
N ASP A 230 -37.08 0.83 4.42
CA ASP A 230 -37.86 1.39 3.32
C ASP A 230 -37.98 2.91 3.43
N ASP A 231 -38.15 3.42 4.65
CA ASP A 231 -38.20 4.86 4.91
C ASP A 231 -36.89 5.56 4.50
N ILE A 232 -35.75 4.96 4.85
CA ILE A 232 -34.42 5.48 4.46
C ILE A 232 -34.23 5.39 2.94
N LEU A 233 -34.56 4.25 2.31
CA LEU A 233 -34.42 4.08 0.86
C LEU A 233 -35.31 5.03 0.05
N ASN A 234 -36.48 5.38 0.57
CA ASN A 234 -37.39 6.34 -0.07
C ASN A 234 -36.96 7.80 0.19
N ALA A 235 -36.28 8.07 1.30
CA ALA A 235 -35.75 9.40 1.61
C ALA A 235 -34.44 9.74 0.87
N CYS A 236 -33.63 8.72 0.53
CA CYS A 236 -32.37 8.85 -0.21
C CYS A 236 -32.57 8.95 -1.74
N ASP A 237 -33.09 10.10 -2.19
CA ASP A 237 -33.38 10.43 -3.59
C ASP A 237 -32.21 11.11 -4.34
N GLY A 238 -31.07 11.32 -3.68
CA GLY A 238 -29.91 12.06 -4.22
C GLY A 238 -29.97 13.57 -4.03
N THR A 239 -31.07 14.13 -3.51
CA THR A 239 -31.24 15.58 -3.33
C THR A 239 -31.13 16.04 -1.89
N ARG A 240 -31.43 15.21 -0.90
CA ARG A 240 -31.33 15.59 0.52
C ARG A 240 -29.99 15.16 1.12
N ARG A 241 -29.48 15.95 2.08
CA ARG A 241 -28.28 15.57 2.84
C ARG A 241 -28.64 14.50 3.86
N ILE A 242 -27.68 13.67 4.24
CA ILE A 242 -27.88 12.64 5.28
C ILE A 242 -28.41 13.28 6.57
N LYS A 243 -27.89 14.44 6.97
CA LYS A 243 -28.38 15.19 8.14
C LYS A 243 -29.88 15.48 8.08
N ASP A 244 -30.35 16.01 6.94
CA ASP A 244 -31.75 16.39 6.76
C ASP A 244 -32.66 15.16 6.77
N ILE A 245 -32.19 14.04 6.22
CA ILE A 245 -32.89 12.76 6.24
C ILE A 245 -33.00 12.24 7.68
N MET A 246 -31.89 12.26 8.42
CA MET A 246 -31.85 11.84 9.82
C MET A 246 -32.78 12.67 10.72
N ASP A 247 -32.91 13.96 10.43
CA ASP A 247 -33.78 14.87 11.21
C ASP A 247 -35.26 14.75 10.82
N SER A 248 -35.55 14.26 9.60
CA SER A 248 -36.92 14.07 9.12
C SER A 248 -37.58 12.77 9.58
N LEU A 249 -36.77 11.75 9.87
CA LEU A 249 -37.24 10.43 10.28
C LEU A 249 -37.37 10.36 11.81
N GLN A 250 -38.48 9.78 12.30
CA GLN A 250 -38.74 9.63 13.74
C GLN A 250 -37.99 8.43 14.37
N TYR A 251 -36.72 8.25 14.02
CA TYR A 251 -35.88 7.17 14.56
C TYR A 251 -34.65 7.74 15.28
N ASP A 252 -34.02 6.91 16.11
CA ASP A 252 -32.77 7.29 16.76
C ASP A 252 -31.69 7.61 15.71
N ARG A 253 -31.00 8.75 15.88
CA ARG A 253 -29.98 9.22 14.94
C ARG A 253 -28.85 8.20 14.75
N ASN A 254 -28.40 7.53 15.81
CA ASN A 254 -27.33 6.53 15.69
C ASN A 254 -27.83 5.29 14.95
N ALA A 255 -29.08 4.89 15.16
CA ALA A 255 -29.71 3.79 14.43
C ALA A 255 -29.85 4.09 12.94
N ILE A 256 -30.29 5.30 12.55
CA ILE A 256 -30.35 5.73 11.15
C ILE A 256 -28.94 5.74 10.54
N TRP A 257 -27.96 6.33 11.23
CA TRP A 257 -26.58 6.40 10.75
C TRP A 257 -25.99 5.00 10.52
N PHE A 258 -26.26 4.06 11.44
CA PHE A 258 -25.86 2.67 11.29
C PHE A 258 -26.49 2.02 10.05
N LEU A 259 -27.80 2.17 9.87
CA LEU A 259 -28.53 1.61 8.73
C LEU A 259 -28.08 2.21 7.40
N VAL A 260 -27.83 3.51 7.35
CA VAL A 260 -27.28 4.21 6.17
C VAL A 260 -25.93 3.62 5.78
N ASN A 261 -25.00 3.46 6.73
CA ASN A 261 -23.71 2.84 6.48
C ASN A 261 -23.86 1.39 5.98
N LYS A 262 -24.80 0.63 6.57
CA LYS A 262 -25.08 -0.74 6.15
C LYS A 262 -25.63 -0.81 4.72
N LEU A 263 -26.55 0.07 4.37
CA LEU A 263 -27.15 0.16 3.03
C LEU A 263 -26.13 0.58 1.97
N VAL A 264 -25.18 1.45 2.30
CA VAL A 264 -24.06 1.78 1.42
C VAL A 264 -23.09 0.59 1.29
N GLU A 265 -22.78 -0.09 2.39
CA GLU A 265 -21.90 -1.27 2.40
C GLU A 265 -22.43 -2.39 1.49
N VAL A 266 -23.74 -2.64 1.52
CA VAL A 266 -24.36 -3.67 0.68
C VAL A 266 -24.70 -3.20 -0.75
N GLY A 267 -24.38 -1.95 -1.09
CA GLY A 267 -24.58 -1.38 -2.42
C GLY A 267 -26.01 -0.92 -2.75
N CYS A 268 -26.90 -0.82 -1.76
CA CYS A 268 -28.26 -0.28 -1.93
C CYS A 268 -28.28 1.25 -2.04
N LEU A 269 -27.31 1.92 -1.43
CA LEU A 269 -27.13 3.36 -1.50
C LEU A 269 -25.72 3.68 -2.01
N ALA A 270 -25.58 4.78 -2.74
CA ALA A 270 -24.29 5.33 -3.10
C ALA A 270 -24.29 6.84 -2.90
N VAL A 271 -23.10 7.41 -2.72
CA VAL A 271 -22.95 8.87 -2.72
C VAL A 271 -23.32 9.37 -4.12
N ALA A 272 -24.33 10.25 -4.16
CA ALA A 272 -24.75 10.92 -5.39
C ALA A 272 -23.62 11.87 -5.84
N GLN A 273 -23.32 11.86 -7.14
CA GLN A 273 -22.38 12.80 -7.76
C GLN A 273 -23.03 14.18 -7.91
#